data_AF-A0A1M6DC53-F1
#
_entry.id   AF-A0A1M6DC53-F1
#
_cell.length_a   1.000
_cell.length_b   1.000
_cell.length_c   1.000
_cell.angle_alpha   90.00
_cell.angle_beta   90.00
_cell.angle_gamma   90.00
#
_symmetry.space_group_name_H-M   'P 1'
#
loop_
_entity.id
_entity.type
_entity.pdbx_description
1 polymer ?
#
loop_
_entity_poly.entity_id
_entity_poly.type
_entity_poly.pdbx_seq_one_letter_code
_entity_poly.pdbx_strand_id
1 'polypeptide(L)'
;MKTTPDDPARTRRRLISFVCAGVAFLVLAAIGIYGLVTGPNDAAPSPDEPPSPIRIDPDSLLPRLPVIAPSTDAEEFARDAAHALFTWDTASGFLPLDYTAVLLDVGDPTGNEQAGLASDLAAYLPSRDAWVDLREYSTSQHLTITDAYVPEQWAQAVEQARPGQLPVGATAITIEGTRHREGIWNDEPVTSEHPVAFTIFLACPPDDPPTGSRNKTGTPEAGAVPSCYLLRLSMLDQPLR
;
A
#
# COMPACT_ATOMS: atom_id res chain seq x y z
N MET A 1 58.38 -45.28 -19.50
CA MET A 1 57.28 -45.43 -18.52
C MET A 1 57.41 -44.32 -17.49
N LYS A 2 56.49 -43.35 -17.48
CA LYS A 2 56.46 -42.27 -16.49
C LYS A 2 54.99 -42.02 -16.17
N THR A 3 54.53 -42.51 -15.03
CA THR A 3 53.17 -42.33 -14.53
C THR A 3 53.06 -40.94 -13.91
N THR A 4 52.21 -40.09 -14.47
CA THR A 4 51.83 -38.79 -13.89
C THR A 4 51.01 -39.03 -12.62
N PRO A 5 51.22 -38.30 -11.51
CA PRO A 5 50.43 -38.47 -10.29
C PRO A 5 49.03 -37.89 -10.48
N ASP A 6 48.00 -38.63 -10.07
CA ASP A 6 46.63 -38.13 -10.00
C ASP A 6 46.52 -36.98 -8.99
N ASP A 7 46.02 -35.85 -9.46
CA ASP A 7 45.90 -34.59 -8.71
C ASP A 7 44.67 -34.64 -7.76
N PRO A 8 44.85 -34.71 -6.43
CA PRO A 8 43.77 -34.90 -5.46
C PRO A 8 42.78 -33.72 -5.42
N ALA A 9 43.18 -32.53 -5.89
CA ALA A 9 42.32 -31.35 -5.95
C ALA A 9 41.21 -31.50 -7.01
N ARG A 10 41.52 -32.17 -8.13
CA ARG A 10 40.56 -32.39 -9.22
C ARG A 10 39.48 -33.40 -8.83
N THR A 11 39.86 -34.42 -8.07
CA THR A 11 38.93 -35.43 -7.53
C THR A 11 37.99 -34.82 -6.52
N ARG A 12 38.50 -33.96 -5.62
CA ARG A 12 37.67 -33.26 -4.61
C ARG A 12 36.65 -32.31 -5.24
N ARG A 13 37.02 -31.59 -6.31
CA ARG A 13 36.12 -30.67 -7.02
C ARG A 13 35.00 -31.42 -7.75
N ARG A 14 35.30 -32.58 -8.37
CA ARG A 14 34.29 -33.46 -8.96
C ARG A 14 33.32 -34.00 -7.92
N LEU A 15 33.82 -34.40 -6.76
CA LEU A 15 33.00 -34.93 -5.66
C LEU A 15 32.03 -33.88 -5.13
N ILE A 16 32.46 -32.62 -5.01
CA ILE A 16 31.59 -31.49 -4.62
C ILE A 16 30.52 -31.24 -5.69
N SER A 17 30.87 -31.24 -6.98
CA SER A 17 29.89 -31.09 -8.05
C SER A 17 28.84 -32.20 -8.07
N PHE A 18 29.22 -33.45 -7.81
CA PHE A 18 28.27 -34.55 -7.71
C PHE A 18 27.32 -34.41 -6.51
N VAL A 19 27.83 -33.93 -5.37
CA VAL A 19 27.00 -33.67 -4.18
C VAL A 19 26.02 -32.53 -4.43
N CYS A 20 26.47 -31.41 -5.01
CA CYS A 20 25.59 -30.29 -5.35
C CYS A 20 24.50 -30.68 -6.35
N ALA A 21 24.85 -31.45 -7.39
CA ALA A 21 23.88 -31.95 -8.36
C ALA A 21 22.86 -32.91 -7.71
N GLY A 22 23.32 -33.78 -6.80
CA GLY A 22 22.45 -34.68 -6.04
C GLY A 22 21.46 -33.94 -5.14
N VAL A 23 21.92 -32.90 -4.43
CA VAL A 23 21.04 -32.08 -3.59
C VAL A 23 20.02 -31.32 -4.44
N ALA A 24 20.42 -30.72 -5.56
CA ALA A 24 19.50 -30.03 -6.47
C ALA A 24 18.43 -30.98 -7.03
N PHE A 25 18.81 -32.20 -7.42
CA PHE A 25 17.87 -33.21 -7.89
C PHE A 25 16.87 -33.63 -6.81
N LEU A 26 17.31 -33.80 -5.56
CA LEU A 26 16.44 -34.13 -4.44
C LEU A 26 15.44 -33.00 -4.13
N VAL A 27 15.86 -31.74 -4.21
CA VAL A 27 14.97 -30.58 -4.03
C VAL A 27 13.91 -30.52 -5.13
N LEU A 28 14.30 -30.70 -6.39
CA LEU A 28 13.36 -30.72 -7.51
C LEU A 28 12.36 -31.88 -7.41
N ALA A 29 12.83 -33.06 -7.00
CA ALA A 29 11.96 -34.22 -6.76
C ALA A 29 10.97 -33.97 -5.61
N ALA A 30 11.42 -33.33 -4.52
CA ALA A 30 10.54 -32.98 -3.40
C ALA A 30 9.47 -31.96 -3.80
N ILE A 31 9.82 -30.94 -4.59
CA ILE A 31 8.86 -29.95 -5.13
C ILE A 31 7.86 -30.63 -6.06
N GLY A 32 8.32 -31.50 -6.96
CA GLY A 32 7.44 -32.25 -7.87
C GLY A 32 6.47 -33.18 -7.13
N ILE A 33 6.92 -33.85 -6.07
CA ILE A 33 6.05 -34.71 -5.24
C ILE A 33 5.06 -33.86 -4.44
N TYR A 34 5.50 -32.73 -3.87
CA TYR A 34 4.63 -31.83 -3.12
C TYR A 34 3.50 -31.28 -4.00
N GLY A 35 3.83 -30.80 -5.21
CA GLY A 35 2.83 -30.33 -6.18
C GLY A 35 1.85 -31.41 -6.67
N LEU A 36 2.25 -32.70 -6.63
CA LEU A 36 1.37 -33.81 -7.00
C LEU A 36 0.44 -34.24 -5.84
N VAL A 37 0.87 -34.04 -4.59
CA VAL A 37 0.08 -34.37 -3.39
C VAL A 37 -0.92 -33.26 -3.05
N THR A 38 -0.57 -31.99 -3.32
CA THR A 38 -1.49 -30.85 -3.20
C THR A 38 -2.11 -30.52 -4.57
N GLY A 39 -2.76 -31.50 -5.18
CA GLY A 39 -3.47 -31.32 -6.46
C GLY A 39 -4.52 -30.20 -6.40
N PRO A 40 -4.99 -29.70 -7.56
CA PRO A 40 -6.00 -28.66 -7.61
C PRO A 40 -7.25 -29.08 -6.84
N ASN A 41 -7.72 -28.23 -5.93
CA ASN A 41 -9.04 -28.39 -5.33
C ASN A 41 -10.09 -28.11 -6.41
N ASP A 42 -10.38 -29.10 -7.26
CA ASP A 42 -11.57 -29.12 -8.09
C ASP A 42 -12.78 -29.39 -7.17
N ALA A 43 -13.24 -28.35 -6.49
CA ALA A 43 -14.60 -28.33 -5.98
C ALA A 43 -15.54 -28.28 -7.19
N ALA A 44 -15.97 -29.45 -7.66
CA ALA A 44 -17.02 -29.55 -8.67
C ALA A 44 -18.29 -28.85 -8.14
N PRO A 45 -18.88 -27.89 -8.88
CA PRO A 45 -20.15 -27.31 -8.48
C PRO A 45 -21.28 -28.33 -8.64
N SER A 46 -22.14 -28.41 -7.63
CA SER A 46 -23.32 -29.28 -7.60
C SER A 46 -24.30 -28.90 -8.73
N PRO A 47 -25.00 -29.84 -9.41
CA PRO A 47 -25.69 -29.54 -10.67
C PRO A 47 -27.04 -28.80 -10.57
N ASP A 48 -27.49 -28.39 -9.38
CA ASP A 48 -28.91 -28.06 -9.16
C ASP A 48 -29.23 -26.61 -8.76
N GLU A 49 -28.32 -25.65 -8.97
CA GLU A 49 -28.64 -24.23 -8.78
C GLU A 49 -28.57 -23.47 -10.11
N PRO A 50 -29.69 -22.90 -10.63
CA PRO A 50 -29.62 -22.05 -11.80
C PRO A 50 -28.73 -20.84 -11.47
N PRO A 51 -27.77 -20.47 -12.34
CA PRO A 51 -26.88 -19.36 -12.06
C PRO A 51 -27.73 -18.10 -11.89
N SER A 52 -27.73 -17.56 -10.67
CA SER A 52 -28.17 -16.18 -10.46
C SER A 52 -27.38 -15.32 -11.43
N PRO A 53 -28.02 -14.49 -12.26
CA PRO A 53 -27.28 -13.61 -13.14
C PRO A 53 -26.42 -12.72 -12.25
N ILE A 54 -25.10 -12.91 -12.31
CA ILE A 54 -24.15 -11.93 -11.78
C ILE A 54 -24.46 -10.66 -12.55
N ARG A 55 -25.15 -9.73 -11.89
CA ARG A 55 -25.35 -8.40 -12.42
C ARG A 55 -23.99 -7.71 -12.30
N ILE A 56 -23.13 -7.95 -13.29
CA ILE A 56 -21.92 -7.15 -13.49
C ILE A 56 -22.46 -5.76 -13.76
N ASP A 57 -22.31 -4.87 -12.79
CA ASP A 57 -22.58 -3.45 -13.00
C ASP A 57 -21.65 -3.02 -14.15
N PRO A 58 -22.16 -2.61 -15.32
CA PRO A 58 -21.31 -2.21 -16.44
C PRO A 58 -20.41 -1.02 -16.05
N ASP A 59 -20.76 -0.29 -15.01
CA ASP A 59 -19.97 0.80 -14.44
C ASP A 59 -18.72 0.30 -13.67
N SER A 60 -18.67 -0.97 -13.29
CA SER A 60 -17.50 -1.61 -12.65
C SER A 60 -16.35 -1.94 -13.62
N LEU A 61 -16.58 -1.83 -14.93
CA LEU A 61 -15.59 -2.13 -15.96
C LEU A 61 -14.68 -0.95 -16.29
N LEU A 62 -15.02 0.27 -15.82
CA LEU A 62 -14.22 1.46 -16.04
C LEU A 62 -13.25 1.63 -14.87
N PRO A 63 -11.95 1.89 -15.13
CA PRO A 63 -11.01 2.25 -14.09
C PRO A 63 -11.50 3.49 -13.31
N ARG A 64 -11.38 3.45 -11.99
CA ARG A 64 -11.77 4.55 -11.09
C ARG A 64 -10.61 4.90 -10.19
N LEU A 65 -10.51 6.18 -9.84
CA LEU A 65 -9.64 6.61 -8.75
C LEU A 65 -10.17 6.08 -7.42
N PRO A 66 -9.29 5.81 -6.44
CA PRO A 66 -9.72 5.50 -5.09
C PRO A 66 -10.54 6.66 -4.51
N VAL A 67 -11.44 6.33 -3.60
CA VAL A 67 -12.27 7.30 -2.87
C VAL A 67 -11.89 7.20 -1.40
N ILE A 68 -11.78 8.34 -0.74
CA ILE A 68 -11.59 8.41 0.72
C ILE A 68 -12.92 8.85 1.32
N ALA A 69 -13.57 7.95 2.05
CA ALA A 69 -14.83 8.22 2.71
C ALA A 69 -14.64 9.23 3.85
N PRO A 70 -15.52 10.24 3.98
CA PRO A 70 -15.55 11.08 5.16
C PRO A 70 -15.72 10.23 6.43
N SER A 71 -14.82 10.38 7.40
CA SER A 71 -14.94 9.71 8.70
C SER A 71 -14.40 10.62 9.80
N THR A 72 -15.04 10.56 10.97
CA THR A 72 -14.56 11.21 12.20
C THR A 72 -13.72 10.27 13.08
N ASP A 73 -13.61 8.99 12.70
CA ASP A 73 -12.69 8.04 13.30
C ASP A 73 -11.32 8.17 12.61
N ALA A 74 -10.30 8.50 13.40
CA ALA A 74 -8.95 8.75 12.91
C ALA A 74 -8.31 7.51 12.27
N GLU A 75 -8.55 6.32 12.83
CA GLU A 75 -7.94 5.09 12.33
C GLU A 75 -8.64 4.65 11.03
N GLU A 76 -9.97 4.70 10.98
CA GLU A 76 -10.74 4.40 9.77
C GLU A 76 -10.34 5.32 8.61
N PHE A 77 -10.30 6.64 8.85
CA PHE A 77 -9.87 7.61 7.86
C PHE A 77 -8.43 7.36 7.39
N ALA A 78 -7.52 7.06 8.33
CA ALA A 78 -6.12 6.77 8.00
C ALA A 78 -5.96 5.49 7.17
N ARG A 79 -6.74 4.44 7.46
CA ARG A 79 -6.74 3.20 6.67
C ARG A 79 -7.21 3.47 5.24
N ASP A 80 -8.28 4.23 5.07
CA ASP A 80 -8.80 4.55 3.74
C ASP A 80 -7.84 5.43 2.93
N ALA A 81 -7.23 6.43 3.58
CA ALA A 81 -6.17 7.24 2.98
C ALA A 81 -4.93 6.39 2.60
N ALA A 82 -4.54 5.42 3.44
CA ALA A 82 -3.46 4.49 3.13
C ALA A 82 -3.79 3.60 1.93
N HIS A 83 -5.02 3.09 1.83
CA HIS A 83 -5.47 2.36 0.66
C HIS A 83 -5.46 3.24 -0.59
N ALA A 84 -5.96 4.47 -0.52
CA ALA A 84 -5.93 5.42 -1.64
C ALA A 84 -4.50 5.76 -2.10
N LEU A 85 -3.55 5.87 -1.16
CA LEU A 85 -2.14 6.15 -1.45
C LEU A 85 -1.44 5.00 -2.20
N PHE A 86 -1.82 3.75 -1.92
CA PHE A 86 -1.14 2.58 -2.48
C PHE A 86 -1.92 1.88 -3.59
N THR A 87 -3.18 2.24 -3.82
CA THR A 87 -4.04 1.66 -4.86
C THR A 87 -3.95 2.47 -6.14
N TRP A 88 -3.14 1.99 -7.07
CA TRP A 88 -3.01 2.60 -8.39
C TRP A 88 -2.76 1.56 -9.47
N ASP A 89 -3.12 1.92 -10.71
CA ASP A 89 -2.96 1.06 -11.88
C ASP A 89 -2.45 1.90 -13.05
N THR A 90 -1.32 1.50 -13.63
CA THR A 90 -0.71 2.21 -14.78
C THR A 90 -1.48 2.00 -16.09
N ALA A 91 -2.32 0.96 -16.17
CA ALA A 91 -3.19 0.66 -17.31
C ALA A 91 -4.56 1.36 -17.22
N SER A 92 -4.87 2.00 -16.09
CA SER A 92 -6.16 2.70 -15.86
C SER A 92 -6.40 3.93 -16.73
N GLY A 93 -5.34 4.49 -17.32
CA GLY A 93 -5.39 5.76 -18.04
C GLY A 93 -5.18 7.00 -17.15
N PHE A 94 -5.16 6.85 -15.83
CA PHE A 94 -4.80 7.91 -14.89
C PHE A 94 -3.28 8.09 -14.79
N LEU A 95 -2.86 9.27 -14.34
CA LEU A 95 -1.48 9.66 -14.07
C LEU A 95 -1.25 9.74 -12.56
N PRO A 96 0.02 9.69 -12.08
CA PRO A 96 0.33 9.82 -10.65
C PRO A 96 -0.32 11.03 -9.96
N LEU A 97 -0.44 12.15 -10.69
CA LEU A 97 -1.03 13.38 -10.18
C LEU A 97 -2.54 13.26 -9.92
N ASP A 98 -3.25 12.41 -10.67
CA ASP A 98 -4.68 12.17 -10.46
C ASP A 98 -4.91 11.45 -9.11
N TYR A 99 -4.05 10.48 -8.78
CA TYR A 99 -4.05 9.82 -7.47
C TYR A 99 -3.63 10.77 -6.34
N THR A 100 -2.67 11.66 -6.60
CA THR A 100 -2.26 12.70 -5.64
C THR A 100 -3.43 13.64 -5.33
N ALA A 101 -4.22 14.02 -6.34
CA ALA A 101 -5.34 14.94 -6.18
C ALA A 101 -6.40 14.41 -5.21
N VAL A 102 -6.67 13.10 -5.21
CA VAL A 102 -7.59 12.45 -4.24
C VAL A 102 -7.15 12.72 -2.80
N LEU A 103 -5.86 12.59 -2.51
CA LEU A 103 -5.33 12.77 -1.15
C LEU A 103 -5.24 14.25 -0.75
N LEU A 104 -4.99 15.15 -1.70
CA LEU A 104 -4.98 16.59 -1.44
C LEU A 104 -6.39 17.16 -1.19
N ASP A 105 -7.42 16.57 -1.81
CA ASP A 105 -8.83 16.98 -1.63
C ASP A 105 -9.31 16.81 -0.18
N VAL A 106 -8.80 15.77 0.50
CA VAL A 106 -9.04 15.54 1.94
C VAL A 106 -7.93 16.10 2.83
N GLY A 107 -7.05 16.94 2.30
CA GLY A 107 -6.00 17.62 3.04
C GLY A 107 -6.51 18.76 3.91
N ASP A 108 -5.61 19.36 4.69
CA ASP A 108 -5.88 20.51 5.55
C ASP A 108 -6.72 21.59 4.84
N PRO A 109 -7.96 21.84 5.29
CA PRO A 109 -8.87 22.79 4.64
C PRO A 109 -8.42 24.25 4.82
N THR A 110 -7.53 24.53 5.77
CA THR A 110 -6.94 25.87 5.95
C THR A 110 -5.82 26.15 4.95
N GLY A 111 -5.29 25.09 4.30
CA GLY A 111 -4.21 25.17 3.33
C GLY A 111 -2.81 25.29 3.93
N ASN A 112 -2.66 25.28 5.25
CA ASN A 112 -1.36 25.48 5.91
C ASN A 112 -0.41 24.31 5.65
N GLU A 113 -0.92 23.08 5.71
CA GLU A 113 -0.10 21.87 5.50
C GLU A 113 -0.08 21.36 4.05
N GLN A 114 -0.86 21.95 3.14
CA GLN A 114 -1.03 21.44 1.76
C GLN A 114 0.28 21.32 0.98
N ALA A 115 1.19 22.31 1.10
CA ALA A 115 2.48 22.25 0.43
C ALA A 115 3.40 21.16 1.02
N GLY A 116 3.33 20.95 2.33
CA GLY A 116 4.06 19.88 3.02
C GLY A 116 3.52 18.51 2.62
N LEU A 117 2.21 18.34 2.65
CA LEU A 117 1.52 17.12 2.24
C LEU A 117 1.84 16.75 0.78
N ALA A 118 1.76 17.70 -0.15
CA ALA A 118 2.10 17.47 -1.55
C ALA A 118 3.56 17.02 -1.72
N SER A 119 4.48 17.60 -0.94
CA SER A 119 5.89 17.19 -0.94
C SER A 119 6.06 15.77 -0.40
N ASP A 120 5.35 15.38 0.65
CA ASP A 120 5.42 14.04 1.20
C ASP A 120 4.85 13.02 0.19
N LEU A 121 3.68 13.29 -0.40
CA LEU A 121 3.02 12.43 -1.39
C LEU A 121 3.89 12.13 -2.62
N ALA A 122 4.66 13.13 -3.08
CA ALA A 122 5.58 12.96 -4.19
C ALA A 122 6.68 11.91 -3.93
N ALA A 123 6.96 11.59 -2.66
CA ALA A 123 7.92 10.55 -2.29
C ALA A 123 7.30 9.14 -2.24
N TYR A 124 5.97 9.02 -2.22
CA TYR A 124 5.26 7.73 -2.17
C TYR A 124 4.86 7.21 -3.53
N LEU A 125 4.48 8.12 -4.44
CA LEU A 125 4.02 7.76 -5.78
C LEU A 125 5.20 7.63 -6.75
N PRO A 126 5.12 6.75 -7.77
CA PRO A 126 6.13 6.68 -8.80
C PRO A 126 6.31 8.03 -9.50
N SER A 127 7.56 8.37 -9.84
CA SER A 127 7.82 9.52 -10.71
C SER A 127 7.17 9.32 -12.08
N ARG A 128 7.02 10.41 -12.84
CA ARG A 128 6.43 10.33 -14.19
C ARG A 128 7.18 9.36 -15.10
N ASP A 129 8.52 9.37 -15.06
CA ASP A 129 9.33 8.47 -15.89
C ASP A 129 9.17 7.02 -15.42
N ALA A 130 9.22 6.77 -14.10
CA ALA A 130 8.96 5.44 -13.56
C ALA A 130 7.55 4.93 -13.90
N TRP A 131 6.55 5.81 -13.95
CA TRP A 131 5.19 5.44 -14.36
C TRP A 131 5.12 4.98 -15.82
N VAL A 132 5.89 5.63 -16.72
CA VAL A 132 5.99 5.21 -18.12
C VAL A 132 6.60 3.82 -18.20
N ASP A 133 7.68 3.57 -17.49
CA ASP A 133 8.36 2.27 -17.46
C ASP A 133 7.44 1.17 -16.89
N LEU A 134 6.77 1.44 -15.77
CA LEU A 134 5.86 0.49 -15.12
C LEU A 134 4.65 0.12 -16.00
N ARG A 135 4.20 1.07 -16.83
CA ARG A 135 3.07 0.86 -17.75
C ARG A 135 3.40 -0.13 -18.86
N GLU A 136 4.67 -0.28 -19.25
CA GLU A 136 5.08 -1.32 -20.22
C GLU A 136 4.74 -2.73 -19.73
N TYR A 137 4.68 -2.90 -18.41
CA TYR A 137 4.34 -4.16 -17.74
C TYR A 137 2.92 -4.18 -17.19
N SER A 138 2.06 -3.22 -17.56
CA SER A 138 0.69 -3.08 -17.01
C SER A 138 0.67 -3.16 -15.48
N THR A 139 1.63 -2.48 -14.84
CA THR A 139 1.82 -2.64 -13.38
C THR A 139 0.66 -2.01 -12.62
N SER A 140 0.13 -2.72 -11.63
CA SER A 140 -0.77 -2.21 -10.61
C SER A 140 -0.19 -2.43 -9.22
N GLN A 141 -0.71 -1.69 -8.24
CA GLN A 141 -0.31 -1.80 -6.85
C GLN A 141 -1.53 -1.69 -5.94
N HIS A 142 -1.49 -2.42 -4.82
CA HIS A 142 -2.41 -2.25 -3.71
C HIS A 142 -1.69 -2.50 -2.37
N LEU A 143 -2.40 -2.24 -1.26
CA LEU A 143 -1.89 -2.42 0.10
C LEU A 143 -2.83 -3.32 0.90
N THR A 144 -2.26 -4.31 1.57
CA THR A 144 -2.91 -5.05 2.65
C THR A 144 -2.40 -4.50 3.98
N ILE A 145 -3.28 -3.87 4.75
CA ILE A 145 -2.91 -3.31 6.06
C ILE A 145 -2.96 -4.43 7.11
N THR A 146 -1.87 -4.62 7.83
CA THR A 146 -1.78 -5.58 8.95
C THR A 146 -2.09 -4.92 10.28
N ASP A 147 -1.68 -3.66 10.46
CA ASP A 147 -1.94 -2.91 11.69
C ASP A 147 -2.12 -1.43 11.42
N ALA A 148 -2.89 -0.76 12.27
CA ALA A 148 -3.03 0.68 12.32
C ALA A 148 -3.22 1.13 13.76
N TYR A 149 -2.36 2.02 14.27
CA TYR A 149 -2.39 2.41 15.67
C TYR A 149 -1.79 3.80 15.89
N VAL A 150 -2.11 4.44 17.01
CA VAL A 150 -1.44 5.67 17.44
C VAL A 150 -0.06 5.34 18.00
N PRO A 151 1.05 5.85 17.43
CA PRO A 151 2.39 5.50 17.88
C PRO A 151 2.69 6.07 19.28
N GLU A 152 3.51 5.37 20.06
CA GLU A 152 3.77 5.73 21.46
C GLU A 152 4.43 7.11 21.59
N GLN A 153 5.33 7.46 20.66
CA GLN A 153 5.97 8.78 20.63
C GLN A 153 5.01 9.93 20.31
N TRP A 154 3.79 9.66 19.83
CA TRP A 154 2.84 10.74 19.55
C TRP A 154 2.52 11.56 20.81
N ALA A 155 2.36 10.91 21.96
CA ALA A 155 2.12 11.61 23.22
C ALA A 155 3.27 12.59 23.57
N GLN A 156 4.52 12.18 23.33
CA GLN A 156 5.69 13.02 23.55
C GLN A 156 5.76 14.17 22.54
N ALA A 157 5.40 13.92 21.28
CA ALA A 157 5.33 14.96 20.26
C ALA A 157 4.30 16.04 20.62
N VAL A 158 3.15 15.65 21.18
CA VAL A 158 2.12 16.57 21.67
C VAL A 158 2.64 17.43 22.83
N GLU A 159 3.33 16.84 23.81
CA GLU A 159 3.91 17.58 24.94
C GLU A 159 4.99 18.58 24.51
N GLN A 160 5.75 18.24 23.46
CA GLN A 160 6.83 19.08 22.93
C GLN A 160 6.32 20.16 21.95
N ALA A 161 5.09 20.04 21.47
CA ALA A 161 4.51 20.99 20.54
C ALA A 161 4.32 22.37 21.18
N ARG A 162 4.66 23.41 20.43
CA ARG A 162 4.38 24.79 20.86
C ARG A 162 2.87 25.05 20.85
N PRO A 163 2.36 25.96 21.71
CA PRO A 163 0.95 26.35 21.65
C PRO A 163 0.54 26.79 20.25
N GLY A 164 -0.51 26.17 19.72
CA GLY A 164 -1.03 26.45 18.37
C GLY A 164 -0.24 25.81 17.21
N GLN A 165 0.79 25.01 17.50
CA GLN A 165 1.53 24.28 16.46
C GLN A 165 0.73 23.11 15.89
N LEU A 166 -0.02 22.40 16.73
CA LEU A 166 -0.89 21.31 16.32
C LEU A 166 -2.34 21.82 16.24
N PRO A 167 -3.08 21.50 15.17
CA PRO A 167 -4.50 21.80 15.10
C PRO A 167 -5.29 21.01 16.16
N VAL A 168 -6.49 21.49 16.47
CA VAL A 168 -7.39 20.80 17.40
C VAL A 168 -7.76 19.42 16.82
N GLY A 169 -7.68 18.38 17.64
CA GLY A 169 -7.96 17.02 17.21
C GLY A 169 -6.84 16.36 16.41
N ALA A 170 -5.64 16.96 16.38
CA ALA A 170 -4.46 16.34 15.75
C ALA A 170 -4.12 14.99 16.39
N THR A 171 -3.85 14.02 15.54
CA THR A 171 -3.35 12.70 15.91
C THR A 171 -2.38 12.17 14.86
N ALA A 172 -1.74 11.05 15.16
CA ALA A 172 -0.91 10.30 14.24
C ALA A 172 -1.35 8.83 14.23
N ILE A 173 -1.42 8.23 13.04
CA ILE A 173 -1.72 6.81 12.87
C ILE A 173 -0.56 6.18 12.10
N THR A 174 0.16 5.26 12.74
CA THR A 174 1.14 4.41 12.07
C THR A 174 0.42 3.25 11.41
N ILE A 175 0.68 3.07 10.12
CA ILE A 175 0.18 1.99 9.27
C ILE A 175 1.33 1.01 9.05
N GLU A 176 1.07 -0.25 9.32
CA GLU A 176 1.92 -1.37 8.92
C GLU A 176 1.16 -2.25 7.93
N GLY A 177 1.84 -2.73 6.90
CA GLY A 177 1.20 -3.59 5.92
C GLY A 177 2.16 -4.19 4.91
N THR A 178 1.57 -4.84 3.91
CA THR A 178 2.28 -5.40 2.77
C THR A 178 1.76 -4.74 1.50
N ARG A 179 2.67 -4.13 0.76
CA ARG A 179 2.42 -3.59 -0.57
C ARG A 179 2.60 -4.69 -1.59
N HIS A 180 1.56 -4.91 -2.40
CA HIS A 180 1.56 -5.88 -3.48
C HIS A 180 1.68 -5.14 -4.80
N ARG A 181 2.49 -5.66 -5.71
CA ARG A 181 2.54 -5.24 -7.10
C ARG A 181 2.28 -6.41 -8.01
N GLU A 182 1.56 -6.15 -9.07
CA GLU A 182 1.24 -7.12 -10.12
C GLU A 182 1.56 -6.51 -11.47
N GLY A 183 1.95 -7.33 -12.43
CA GLY A 183 2.23 -6.90 -13.80
C GLY A 183 2.39 -8.08 -14.75
N ILE A 184 2.71 -7.79 -16.00
CA ILE A 184 2.92 -8.75 -17.08
C ILE A 184 4.36 -8.64 -17.59
N TRP A 185 5.08 -9.75 -17.62
CA TRP A 185 6.43 -9.85 -18.17
C TRP A 185 6.49 -11.01 -19.16
N ASN A 186 6.84 -10.76 -20.43
CA ASN A 186 6.85 -11.78 -21.50
C ASN A 186 5.52 -12.57 -21.59
N ASP A 187 4.39 -11.87 -21.54
CA ASP A 187 3.03 -12.44 -21.54
C ASP A 187 2.68 -13.32 -20.31
N GLU A 188 3.55 -13.36 -19.29
CA GLU A 188 3.31 -14.08 -18.03
C GLU A 188 3.02 -13.09 -16.88
N PRO A 189 2.01 -13.37 -16.03
CA PRO A 189 1.78 -12.60 -14.81
C PRO A 189 2.94 -12.73 -13.83
N VAL A 190 3.35 -11.61 -13.24
CA VAL A 190 4.36 -11.53 -12.19
C VAL A 190 3.85 -10.71 -11.02
N THR A 191 4.24 -11.10 -9.81
CA THR A 191 3.85 -10.41 -8.58
C THR A 191 5.06 -10.16 -7.68
N SER A 192 4.99 -9.11 -6.87
CA SER A 192 5.97 -8.84 -5.81
C SER A 192 5.29 -8.29 -4.56
N GLU A 193 5.86 -8.59 -3.40
CA GLU A 193 5.34 -8.20 -2.09
C GLU A 193 6.45 -7.57 -1.26
N HIS A 194 6.13 -6.46 -0.61
CA HIS A 194 7.09 -5.73 0.21
C HIS A 194 6.41 -5.24 1.49
N PRO A 195 6.96 -5.53 2.68
CA PRO A 195 6.47 -4.91 3.90
C PRO A 195 6.71 -3.40 3.83
N VAL A 196 5.76 -2.64 4.36
CA VAL A 196 5.84 -1.18 4.46
C VAL A 196 5.36 -0.72 5.83
N ALA A 197 5.97 0.35 6.32
CA ALA A 197 5.49 1.04 7.51
C ALA A 197 5.64 2.56 7.39
N PHE A 198 4.61 3.31 7.77
CA PHE A 198 4.63 4.77 7.70
C PHE A 198 3.59 5.38 8.64
N THR A 199 3.70 6.67 8.92
CA THR A 199 2.77 7.39 9.79
C THR A 199 2.03 8.47 9.03
N ILE A 200 0.71 8.48 9.18
CA ILE A 200 -0.19 9.52 8.70
C ILE A 200 -0.45 10.48 9.86
N PHE A 201 -0.14 11.76 9.67
CA PHE A 201 -0.52 12.83 10.59
C PHE A 201 -1.81 13.46 10.05
N LEU A 202 -2.83 13.51 10.91
CA LEU A 202 -4.17 13.96 10.53
C LEU A 202 -4.83 14.70 11.70
N ALA A 203 -5.93 15.40 11.43
CA ALA A 203 -6.74 15.98 12.49
C ALA A 203 -8.21 15.69 12.29
N CYS A 204 -8.89 15.33 13.38
CA CYS A 204 -10.33 15.09 13.43
C CYS A 204 -10.98 16.18 14.28
N PRO A 205 -11.64 17.19 13.66
CA PRO A 205 -12.33 18.23 14.39
C PRO A 205 -13.38 17.64 15.35
N PRO A 206 -13.54 18.19 16.56
CA PRO A 206 -14.63 17.80 17.44
C PRO A 206 -15.98 18.21 16.82
N ASP A 207 -17.02 17.41 17.06
CA ASP A 207 -18.39 17.67 16.59
C ASP A 207 -18.92 19.05 17.05
N ASP A 208 -18.49 19.51 18.22
CA ASP A 208 -18.77 20.85 18.76
C ASP A 208 -17.47 21.66 18.91
N PRO A 209 -17.11 22.54 17.95
CA PRO A 209 -15.93 23.38 18.08
C PRO A 209 -16.08 24.37 19.25
N PRO A 210 -15.02 24.67 20.02
CA PRO A 210 -15.10 25.60 21.15
C PRO A 210 -15.60 26.98 20.70
N THR A 211 -16.42 27.61 21.54
CA THR A 211 -17.26 28.80 21.29
C THR A 211 -16.54 30.07 20.82
N GLY A 212 -15.22 30.07 20.65
CA GLY A 212 -14.41 31.19 20.16
C GLY A 212 -14.09 31.19 18.66
N SER A 213 -14.42 30.12 17.91
CA SER A 213 -14.03 29.98 16.48
C SER A 213 -15.13 30.37 15.48
N ARG A 214 -16.33 30.75 15.94
CA ARG A 214 -17.40 31.20 15.01
C ARG A 214 -17.07 32.58 14.46
N ASN A 215 -16.47 32.63 13.28
CA ASN A 215 -16.54 33.83 12.45
C ASN A 215 -18.02 34.19 12.22
N LYS A 216 -18.36 35.46 12.45
CA LYS A 216 -19.74 36.01 12.44
C LYS A 216 -20.42 36.01 11.05
N THR A 217 -19.92 35.21 10.11
CA THR A 217 -20.35 35.18 8.71
C THR A 217 -20.47 33.77 8.12
N GLY A 218 -20.14 32.70 8.86
CA GLY A 218 -20.26 31.34 8.35
C GLY A 218 -21.63 30.74 8.63
N THR A 219 -22.56 30.87 7.70
CA THR A 219 -23.62 29.86 7.56
C THR A 219 -22.87 28.53 7.37
N PRO A 220 -23.11 27.48 8.18
CA PRO A 220 -22.60 26.14 7.84
C PRO A 220 -23.09 25.84 6.43
N GLU A 221 -22.21 25.44 5.50
CA GLU A 221 -22.70 24.81 4.28
C GLU A 221 -23.60 23.66 4.72
N ALA A 222 -24.90 23.84 4.49
CA ALA A 222 -25.90 22.87 4.88
C ALA A 222 -25.66 21.60 4.05
N GLY A 223 -24.85 20.68 4.59
CA GLY A 223 -24.52 19.42 3.92
C GLY A 223 -23.07 18.93 4.02
N ALA A 224 -22.13 19.68 4.61
CA ALA A 224 -20.77 19.17 4.81
C ALA A 224 -20.77 18.07 5.89
N VAL A 225 -20.40 16.84 5.50
CA VAL A 225 -20.25 15.71 6.42
C VAL A 225 -18.98 15.96 7.25
N PRO A 226 -19.03 15.92 8.60
CA PRO A 226 -17.84 16.09 9.41
C PRO A 226 -16.84 14.97 9.09
N SER A 227 -15.57 15.34 8.94
CA SER A 227 -14.49 14.41 8.59
C SER A 227 -13.17 14.87 9.17
N CYS A 228 -12.30 13.90 9.43
CA CYS A 228 -10.88 14.14 9.57
C CYS A 228 -10.28 14.63 8.24
N TYR A 229 -9.08 15.21 8.31
CA TYR A 229 -8.31 15.66 7.17
C TYR A 229 -6.81 15.38 7.34
N LEU A 230 -6.10 15.22 6.21
CA LEU A 230 -4.67 14.92 6.17
C LEU A 230 -3.83 16.18 6.43
N LEU A 231 -2.79 16.03 7.25
CA LEU A 231 -1.79 17.06 7.51
C LEU A 231 -0.50 16.73 6.76
N ARG A 232 0.13 15.60 7.11
CA ARG A 232 1.49 15.22 6.66
C ARG A 232 1.63 13.71 6.63
N LEU A 233 2.66 13.22 5.94
CA LEU A 233 3.08 11.82 5.99
C LEU A 233 4.52 11.74 6.48
N SER A 234 4.87 10.70 7.23
CA SER A 234 6.28 10.36 7.44
C SER A 234 6.92 9.91 6.13
N MET A 235 8.24 9.71 6.13
CA MET A 235 8.86 8.96 5.02
C MET A 235 8.44 7.49 5.09
N LEU A 236 8.33 6.85 3.91
CA LEU A 236 8.07 5.42 3.80
C LEU A 236 9.20 4.64 4.50
N ASP A 237 8.81 3.59 5.23
CA ASP A 237 9.67 2.73 6.06
C ASP A 237 10.41 3.47 7.20
N GLN A 238 9.93 4.67 7.53
CA GLN A 238 10.39 5.47 8.67
C GLN A 238 9.19 6.00 9.46
N PRO A 239 8.35 5.10 10.03
CA PRO A 239 7.22 5.52 10.85
C PRO A 239 7.70 6.19 12.16
N LEU A 240 6.85 7.04 12.71
CA LEU A 240 6.92 7.41 14.11
C LEU A 240 6.62 6.16 14.94
N ARG A 241 7.45 5.86 15.94
CA ARG A 241 7.33 4.64 16.76
C ARG A 241 6.61 4.91 18.07
#